data_AF-A0A554MAJ3-F1
#
_entry.id   AF-A0A554MAJ3-F1
#
_cell.length_a   1.000
_cell.length_b   1.000
_cell.length_c   1.000
_cell.angle_alpha   90.00
_cell.angle_beta   90.00
_cell.angle_gamma   90.00
#
_symmetry.space_group_name_H-M   'P 1'
#
loop_
_entity.id
_entity.type
_entity.pdbx_description
1 polymer ?
#
loop_
_entity_poly.entity_id
_entity_poly.type
_entity_poly.pdbx_seq_one_letter_code
_entity_poly.pdbx_strand_id
1 'polypeptide(L)'
;MKCAWKICTKNVKPRRRFCSPQCKSKFFVDKRRKDIKKKSLQYKGGACQICGYNKCENALAFHHLEPAAKDFGVSEKGYTRSWDRVKSELDKCILLCSNCHIEVHARQLSEVTLIEKLGEFGEGEPL
;
A
#
# COMPACT_ATOMS: atom_id res chain seq x y z
N MET A 1 32.30 7.24 -5.26
CA MET A 1 30.91 6.74 -5.39
C MET A 1 30.04 7.33 -4.29
N LYS A 2 28.74 7.51 -4.53
CA LYS A 2 27.77 8.00 -3.53
C LYS A 2 27.14 6.86 -2.73
N CYS A 3 26.60 7.16 -1.55
CA CYS A 3 25.83 6.21 -0.77
C CYS A 3 24.59 5.73 -1.55
N ALA A 4 24.28 4.43 -1.49
CA ALA A 4 23.13 3.88 -2.20
C ALA A 4 21.77 4.24 -1.58
N TRP A 5 21.72 4.73 -0.33
CA TRP A 5 20.47 5.28 0.20
C TRP A 5 20.24 6.64 -0.42
N LYS A 6 19.25 6.76 -1.31
CA LYS A 6 18.99 7.93 -2.18
C LYS A 6 18.90 9.30 -1.47
N ILE A 7 18.56 9.31 -0.19
CA ILE A 7 18.43 10.54 0.61
C ILE A 7 19.80 10.99 1.16
N CYS A 8 20.78 10.08 1.23
CA CYS A 8 22.11 10.38 1.73
C CYS A 8 23.03 10.89 0.62
N THR A 9 23.63 12.07 0.83
CA THR A 9 24.55 12.71 -0.11
C THR A 9 26.03 12.35 0.12
N LYS A 10 26.34 11.58 1.17
CA LYS A 10 27.71 11.22 1.57
C LYS A 10 28.37 10.30 0.53
N ASN A 11 29.68 10.49 0.37
CA ASN A 11 30.52 9.61 -0.42
C ASN A 11 30.80 8.30 0.34
N VAL A 12 31.08 7.24 -0.41
CA VAL A 12 31.47 5.93 0.13
C VAL A 12 32.86 5.54 -0.39
N LYS A 13 33.61 4.82 0.44
CA LYS A 13 34.89 4.21 0.06
C LYS A 13 34.68 3.23 -1.12
N PRO A 14 35.71 2.99 -1.95
CA PRO A 14 35.65 1.96 -2.99
C PRO A 14 35.16 0.61 -2.44
N ARG A 15 34.40 -0.14 -3.25
CA ARG A 15 33.76 -1.43 -2.89
C ARG A 15 32.68 -1.37 -1.79
N ARG A 16 32.44 -0.22 -1.14
CA ARG A 16 31.33 -0.06 -0.17
C ARG A 16 30.10 0.56 -0.85
N ARG A 17 28.92 0.04 -0.50
CA ARG A 17 27.62 0.52 -0.99
C ARG A 17 26.98 1.60 -0.10
N PHE A 18 27.27 1.59 1.20
CA PHE A 18 26.65 2.47 2.20
C PHE A 18 27.71 3.20 3.02
N CYS A 19 27.41 4.43 3.44
CA CYS A 19 28.32 5.20 4.30
C CYS A 19 28.24 4.79 5.77
N SER A 20 27.14 4.16 6.20
CA SER A 20 26.95 3.69 7.59
C SER A 20 25.93 2.54 7.68
N PRO A 21 25.94 1.76 8.79
CA PRO A 21 24.90 0.76 9.07
C PRO A 21 23.48 1.35 9.08
N GLN A 22 23.32 2.58 9.56
CA GLN A 22 22.04 3.27 9.57
C GLN A 22 21.52 3.53 8.16
N CYS A 23 22.39 3.96 7.23
CA CYS A 23 21.99 4.14 5.83
C CYS A 23 21.67 2.81 5.14
N LYS A 24 22.36 1.73 5.49
CA LYS A 24 22.01 0.37 5.05
C LYS A 24 20.59 0.01 5.51
N SER A 25 20.30 0.18 6.81
CA SER A 25 18.96 -0.11 7.37
C SER A 25 17.87 0.72 6.68
N LYS A 26 18.05 2.04 6.58
CA LYS A 26 17.08 2.94 5.92
C LYS A 26 16.84 2.58 4.44
N PHE A 27 17.87 2.15 3.72
CA PHE A 27 17.72 1.65 2.36
C PHE A 27 16.82 0.42 2.28
N PHE A 28 17.06 -0.58 3.13
CA PHE A 28 16.25 -1.80 3.13
C PHE A 28 14.82 -1.56 3.64
N VAL A 29 14.62 -0.64 4.57
CA VAL A 29 13.29 -0.19 4.99
C VAL A 29 12.54 0.50 3.85
N ASP A 30 13.17 1.43 3.12
CA ASP A 30 12.57 2.08 1.93
C ASP A 30 12.22 1.05 0.86
N LYS A 31 13.14 0.10 0.60
CA LYS A 31 12.90 -1.00 -0.35
C LYS A 31 11.69 -1.85 0.07
N ARG A 32 11.67 -2.31 1.33
CA ARG A 32 10.57 -3.13 1.87
C ARG A 32 9.22 -2.42 1.80
N ARG A 33 9.17 -1.12 2.11
CA ARG A 33 7.95 -0.30 2.02
C ARG A 33 7.39 -0.26 0.60
N LYS A 34 8.26 -0.07 -0.40
CA LYS A 34 7.87 -0.09 -1.82
C LYS A 34 7.38 -1.47 -2.25
N ASP A 35 8.11 -2.52 -1.88
CA ASP A 35 7.78 -3.90 -2.24
C ASP A 35 6.40 -4.30 -1.67
N ILE A 36 6.13 -3.97 -0.40
CA ILE A 36 4.81 -4.24 0.19
C ILE A 36 3.73 -3.38 -0.43
N LYS A 37 3.94 -2.06 -0.61
CA LYS A 37 2.95 -1.20 -1.26
C LYS A 37 2.54 -1.78 -2.61
N LYS A 38 3.51 -2.15 -3.45
CA LYS A 38 3.23 -2.75 -4.76
C LYS A 38 2.45 -4.06 -4.64
N LYS A 39 2.88 -4.94 -3.73
CA LYS A 39 2.18 -6.22 -3.49
C LYS A 39 0.75 -6.01 -2.98
N SER A 40 0.54 -5.02 -2.11
CA SER A 40 -0.78 -4.65 -1.59
C SER A 40 -1.71 -4.09 -2.67
N LEU A 41 -1.18 -3.25 -3.58
CA LEU A 41 -1.94 -2.73 -4.72
C LEU A 41 -2.36 -3.87 -5.66
N GLN A 42 -1.43 -4.77 -6.00
CA GLN A 42 -1.69 -5.93 -6.84
C GLN A 42 -2.74 -6.87 -6.21
N TYR A 43 -2.65 -7.11 -4.91
CA TYR A 43 -3.61 -7.93 -4.18
C TYR A 43 -5.05 -7.38 -4.27
N LYS A 44 -5.22 -6.06 -4.40
CA LYS A 44 -6.52 -5.40 -4.56
C LYS A 44 -6.85 -5.04 -6.02
N GLY A 45 -6.23 -5.71 -6.99
CA GLY A 45 -6.53 -5.57 -8.41
C GLY A 45 -5.83 -4.40 -9.13
N GLY A 46 -5.05 -3.57 -8.42
CA GLY A 46 -4.23 -2.52 -9.03
C GLY A 46 -4.99 -1.34 -9.65
N ALA A 47 -6.30 -1.26 -9.45
CA ALA A 47 -7.16 -0.22 -9.99
C ALA A 47 -8.16 0.27 -8.93
N CYS A 48 -8.68 1.48 -9.11
CA CYS A 48 -9.80 1.98 -8.30
C CYS A 48 -11.02 1.06 -8.50
N GLN A 49 -11.55 0.50 -7.41
CA GLN A 49 -12.70 -0.40 -7.45
C GLN A 49 -14.02 0.33 -7.75
N ILE A 50 -14.05 1.66 -7.71
CA ILE A 50 -15.22 2.48 -8.10
C ILE A 50 -15.16 2.84 -9.58
N CYS A 51 -14.10 3.54 -10.02
CA CYS A 51 -14.02 4.14 -11.36
C CYS A 51 -13.00 3.49 -12.31
N GLY A 52 -12.28 2.45 -11.88
CA GLY A 52 -11.30 1.73 -12.71
C GLY A 52 -9.95 2.44 -12.92
N TYR A 53 -9.72 3.62 -12.32
CA TYR A 53 -8.45 4.34 -12.46
C TYR A 53 -7.23 3.48 -12.08
N ASN A 54 -6.26 3.33 -12.99
CA ASN A 54 -5.06 2.51 -12.81
C ASN A 54 -3.77 3.16 -13.38
N LYS A 55 -3.81 4.46 -13.72
CA LYS A 55 -2.69 5.14 -14.40
C LYS A 55 -1.49 5.44 -13.48
N CYS A 56 -1.73 5.61 -12.17
CA CYS A 56 -0.69 5.97 -11.21
C CYS A 56 -0.92 5.26 -9.86
N GLU A 57 -0.03 4.35 -9.50
CA GLU A 57 -0.03 3.63 -8.21
C GLU A 57 0.00 4.58 -6.99
N ASN A 58 0.57 5.77 -7.15
CA ASN A 58 0.63 6.76 -6.07
C ASN A 58 -0.68 7.52 -5.85
N ALA A 59 -1.59 7.50 -6.83
CA ALA A 59 -2.92 8.10 -6.70
C ALA A 59 -3.95 7.10 -6.14
N LEU A 60 -3.52 5.88 -5.79
CA LEU A 60 -4.38 4.86 -5.18
C LEU A 60 -4.15 4.79 -3.66
N ALA A 61 -5.25 4.62 -2.92
CA ALA A 61 -5.30 4.58 -1.47
C ALA A 61 -6.24 3.46 -0.98
N PHE A 62 -5.87 2.86 0.16
CA PHE A 62 -6.71 1.87 0.84
C PHE A 62 -7.70 2.57 1.76
N HIS A 63 -8.98 2.37 1.49
CA HIS A 63 -10.09 2.85 2.32
C HIS A 63 -10.61 1.70 3.17
N HIS A 64 -10.71 1.89 4.48
CA HIS A 64 -11.31 0.89 5.36
C HIS A 64 -12.82 1.13 5.38
N LEU A 65 -13.61 0.09 5.16
CA LEU A 65 -15.07 0.20 5.19
C LEU A 65 -15.60 0.48 6.60
N GLU A 66 -15.01 -0.17 7.60
CA GLU A 66 -15.31 0.08 9.00
C GLU A 66 -14.04 0.60 9.69
N PRO A 67 -13.91 1.91 9.90
CA PRO A 67 -12.76 2.51 10.57
C PRO A 67 -12.48 1.93 11.96
N ALA A 68 -13.49 1.39 12.65
CA ALA A 68 -13.34 0.76 13.97
C ALA A 68 -12.81 -0.68 13.91
N ALA A 69 -12.91 -1.36 12.77
CA ALA A 69 -12.47 -2.76 12.59
C ALA A 69 -10.99 -2.89 12.17
N LYS A 70 -10.33 -1.76 11.89
CA LYS A 70 -8.92 -1.73 11.47
C LYS A 70 -7.99 -1.99 12.63
N ASP A 71 -7.00 -2.85 12.41
CA ASP A 71 -5.90 -3.04 13.35
C ASP A 71 -4.81 -1.99 13.14
N PHE A 72 -4.61 -1.55 11.88
CA PHE A 72 -3.61 -0.55 11.52
C PHE A 72 -3.82 0.05 10.13
N GLY A 73 -3.37 1.30 9.93
CA GLY A 73 -3.31 1.87 8.58
C GLY A 73 -2.30 1.12 7.71
N VAL A 74 -2.74 0.46 6.64
CA VAL A 74 -1.88 -0.27 5.68
C VAL A 74 -0.74 0.62 5.16
N SER A 75 -1.05 1.86 4.79
CA SER A 75 -0.10 2.84 4.27
C SER A 75 0.83 3.46 5.31
N GLU A 76 0.53 3.30 6.60
CA GLU A 76 1.30 3.91 7.70
C GLU A 76 2.16 2.87 8.41
N LYS A 77 1.55 1.78 8.86
CA LYS A 77 2.14 0.77 9.75
C LYS A 77 2.15 -0.64 9.16
N GLY A 78 1.47 -0.87 8.03
CA GLY A 78 1.45 -2.20 7.39
C GLY A 78 2.80 -2.64 6.85
N TYR A 79 3.63 -1.70 6.40
CA TYR A 79 4.88 -1.99 5.68
C TYR A 79 5.99 -2.64 6.52
N THR A 80 5.86 -2.68 7.84
CA THR A 80 6.80 -3.33 8.77
C THR A 80 6.25 -4.64 9.34
N ARG A 81 5.05 -5.07 8.95
CA ARG A 81 4.42 -6.32 9.40
C ARG A 81 4.69 -7.48 8.43
N SER A 82 4.39 -8.69 8.89
CA SER A 82 4.38 -9.88 8.05
C SER A 82 3.36 -9.71 6.93
N TRP A 83 3.60 -10.39 5.80
CA TRP A 83 2.68 -10.31 4.67
C TRP A 83 1.28 -10.78 5.03
N ASP A 84 1.14 -11.84 5.83
CA ASP A 84 -0.17 -12.39 6.20
C ASP A 84 -1.00 -11.39 7.01
N ARG A 85 -0.37 -10.67 7.96
CA ARG A 85 -1.06 -9.60 8.70
C ARG A 85 -1.47 -8.44 7.80
N VAL A 86 -0.64 -8.09 6.82
CA VAL A 86 -0.99 -7.07 5.83
C VAL A 86 -2.15 -7.54 4.96
N LYS A 87 -2.17 -8.81 4.55
CA LYS A 87 -3.25 -9.41 3.76
C LYS A 87 -4.57 -9.36 4.52
N SER A 88 -4.60 -9.82 5.77
CA SER A 88 -5.81 -9.78 6.61
C SER A 88 -6.35 -8.37 6.81
N GLU A 89 -5.48 -7.37 6.92
CA GLU A 89 -5.94 -5.97 7.02
C GLU A 89 -6.43 -5.44 5.67
N LEU A 90 -5.77 -5.82 4.57
CA LEU A 90 -6.24 -5.49 3.23
C LEU A 90 -7.63 -6.06 2.97
N ASP A 91 -7.97 -7.25 3.46
CA ASP A 91 -9.30 -7.86 3.27
C ASP A 91 -10.43 -6.98 3.83
N LYS A 92 -10.13 -6.12 4.82
CA LYS A 92 -11.06 -5.12 5.38
C LYS A 92 -11.10 -3.79 4.60
N CYS A 93 -10.30 -3.67 3.55
CA CYS A 93 -10.12 -2.46 2.77
C CYS A 93 -10.61 -2.63 1.32
N ILE A 94 -10.93 -1.50 0.71
CA ILE A 94 -11.09 -1.34 -0.73
C ILE A 94 -9.99 -0.42 -1.29
N LEU A 95 -9.67 -0.58 -2.57
CA LEU A 95 -8.68 0.24 -3.26
C LEU A 95 -9.37 1.34 -4.08
N LEU A 96 -9.13 2.59 -3.74
CA LEU A 96 -9.75 3.76 -4.38
C LEU A 96 -8.69 4.71 -4.94
N CYS A 97 -9.00 5.43 -6.01
CA CYS A 97 -8.21 6.60 -6.40
C CYS A 97 -8.48 7.77 -5.45
N SER A 98 -7.59 8.76 -5.42
CA SER A 98 -7.72 9.93 -4.54
C SER A 98 -9.07 10.62 -4.63
N ASN A 99 -9.66 10.75 -5.82
CA ASN A 99 -10.95 11.42 -6.01
C ASN A 99 -12.09 10.61 -5.37
N CYS A 100 -12.24 9.34 -5.77
CA CYS A 100 -13.25 8.46 -5.20
C CYS A 100 -13.09 8.27 -3.69
N HIS A 101 -11.84 8.24 -3.21
CA HIS A 101 -11.56 8.15 -1.77
C HIS A 101 -12.11 9.37 -1.02
N ILE A 102 -11.91 10.58 -1.54
CA ILE A 102 -12.43 11.81 -0.95
C ILE A 102 -13.96 11.85 -1.04
N GLU A 103 -14.55 11.46 -2.18
CA GLU A 103 -16.00 11.40 -2.37
C GLU A 103 -16.69 10.46 -1.37
N VAL A 104 -16.09 9.31 -1.08
CA VAL A 104 -16.57 8.37 -0.04
C VAL A 104 -16.50 9.02 1.35
N HIS A 105 -15.38 9.64 1.72
CA HIS A 105 -15.28 10.37 3.01
C HIS A 105 -16.29 11.53 3.11
N ALA A 106 -16.61 12.16 1.98
CA ALA A 106 -17.60 13.22 1.88
C ALA A 106 -19.06 12.72 1.81
N ARG A 107 -19.30 11.39 1.88
CA ARG A 107 -20.61 10.73 1.77
C ARG A 107 -21.35 11.04 0.46
N GLN A 108 -20.62 11.35 -0.61
CA GLN A 108 -21.18 11.55 -1.95
C GLN A 108 -21.36 10.23 -2.71
N LEU A 109 -20.76 9.16 -2.20
CA LEU A 109 -20.95 7.77 -2.61
C LEU A 109 -21.37 6.97 -1.37
N SER A 110 -22.38 6.10 -1.47
CA SER A 110 -22.87 5.33 -0.33
C SER A 110 -21.95 4.15 -0.01
N GLU A 111 -21.76 3.84 1.28
CA GLU A 111 -21.02 2.65 1.72
C GLU A 111 -21.66 1.34 1.24
N VAL A 112 -22.95 1.36 0.91
CA VAL A 112 -23.72 0.22 0.40
C VAL A 112 -23.19 -0.29 -0.94
N THR A 113 -22.77 0.60 -1.86
CA THR A 113 -22.17 0.19 -3.15
C THR A 113 -20.76 -0.42 -2.99
N LEU A 114 -20.11 -0.23 -1.83
CA LEU A 114 -18.78 -0.75 -1.56
C LEU A 114 -18.78 -2.19 -1.04
N ILE A 115 -19.83 -2.57 -0.31
CA ILE A 115 -19.99 -3.92 0.27
C ILE A 115 -20.34 -4.94 -0.82
N GLU A 116 -21.21 -4.59 -1.76
CA GLU A 116 -21.60 -5.44 -2.90
C GLU A 116 -20.38 -5.85 -3.74
N LYS A 117 -19.45 -4.92 -3.97
CA LYS A 117 -18.22 -5.17 -4.73
C LYS A 117 -17.17 -6.01 -4.01
N LEU A 118 -17.25 -6.22 -2.69
CA LEU A 118 -16.37 -7.17 -2.00
C LEU A 118 -16.89 -8.61 -2.10
N GLY A 119 -18.21 -8.79 -2.17
CA GLY A 119 -18.85 -10.10 -2.30
C GLY A 119 -18.51 -10.82 -3.61
N GLU A 120 -18.31 -10.07 -4.69
CA GLU A 120 -18.00 -10.62 -6.03
C GLU A 120 -16.61 -11.27 -6.13
N PHE A 121 -15.69 -11.05 -5.17
CA PHE A 121 -14.33 -11.62 -5.18
C PHE A 121 -14.13 -12.75 -4.15
N GLY A 122 -15.19 -13.13 -3.42
CA GLY A 122 -15.15 -14.19 -2.41
C GLY A 122 -15.09 -15.63 -2.98
N GLU A 123 -15.36 -15.81 -4.27
CA GLU A 123 -15.33 -17.10 -4.97
C GLU A 123 -14.23 -17.10 -6.05
N GLY A 124 -12.98 -16.89 -5.63
CA GLY A 124 -11.80 -17.06 -6.47
C GLY A 124 -11.11 -18.38 -6.14
N GLU A 125 -11.50 -19.44 -6.84
CA GLU A 125 -10.92 -20.79 -6.82
C GLU A 125 -9.37 -20.76 -6.92
N PRO A 126 -8.63 -21.52 -6.08
CA PRO A 126 -7.19 -21.54 -6.16
C PRO A 126 -6.72 -22.35 -7.37
N LEU A 127 -5.88 -21.75 -8.23
CA LEU A 127 -4.94 -22.48 -9.08
C LEU A 127 -3.69 -22.88 -8.27
#